data_AF-A0A536HCU4-F1
#
_entry.id   AF-A0A536HCU4-F1
#
_cell.length_a   1.000
_cell.length_b   1.000
_cell.length_c   1.000
_cell.angle_alpha   90.00
_cell.angle_beta   90.00
_cell.angle_gamma   90.00
#
_symmetry.space_group_name_H-M   'P 1'
#
loop_
_entity.id
_entity.type
_entity.pdbx_description
1 polymer ?
#
loop_
_entity_poly.entity_id
_entity_poly.type
_entity_poly.pdbx_seq_one_letter_code
_entity_poly.pdbx_strand_id
1 'polypeptide(L)' 'MNANVPEDPNRVLIHDLRNLLAVIVNYSELIADETNDPEAVKADIQEVRSAAERAIALTEKLPRAGQIA' A
#
# COMPACT_ATOMS: atom_id res chain seq x y z
N MET A 1 24.13 -20.34 -18.68
CA MET A 1 24.58 -19.16 -17.89
C MET A 1 23.34 -18.33 -17.64
N ASN A 2 22.76 -18.42 -16.44
CA ASN A 2 21.56 -17.66 -16.10
C ASN A 2 21.98 -16.22 -15.88
N ALA A 3 21.66 -15.34 -16.85
CA ALA A 3 21.84 -13.92 -16.70
C ALA A 3 21.05 -13.47 -15.47
N ASN A 4 21.76 -13.02 -14.44
CA ASN A 4 21.18 -12.37 -13.28
C ASN A 4 20.59 -11.05 -13.80
N VAL A 5 19.34 -11.08 -14.27
CA VAL A 5 18.63 -9.88 -14.70
C VAL A 5 18.56 -8.98 -13.47
N PRO A 6 19.19 -7.79 -13.50
CA PRO A 6 19.15 -6.90 -12.35
C PRO A 6 17.68 -6.60 -12.05
N GLU A 7 17.26 -6.85 -10.80
CA GLU A 7 15.92 -6.51 -10.36
C GLU A 7 15.67 -5.04 -10.65
N ASP A 8 14.58 -4.75 -11.38
CA ASP A 8 14.18 -3.38 -11.69
C ASP A 8 14.01 -2.60 -10.38
N PRO A 9 14.84 -1.58 -10.09
CA PRO A 9 14.78 -0.83 -8.85
C PRO A 9 13.39 -0.21 -8.61
N ASN A 10 12.67 0.12 -9.69
CA ASN A 10 11.30 0.64 -9.59
C ASN A 10 10.31 -0.44 -9.16
N ARG A 11 10.53 -1.70 -9.55
CA ARG A 11 9.72 -2.83 -9.11
C ARG A 11 9.93 -3.10 -7.62
N VAL A 12 11.17 -3.06 -7.15
CA VAL A 12 11.50 -3.21 -5.72
C VAL A 12 10.86 -2.08 -4.91
N LEU A 13 10.97 -0.83 -5.36
CA LEU A 13 10.36 0.31 -4.70
C LEU A 13 8.81 0.21 -4.63
N ILE A 14 8.16 -0.17 -5.73
CA ILE A 14 6.70 -0.35 -5.78
C ILE A 14 6.27 -1.49 -4.83
N HIS A 15 7.04 -2.57 -4.77
CA HIS A 15 6.78 -3.67 -3.87
C HIS A 15 6.86 -3.24 -2.40
N ASP A 16 7.94 -2.54 -2.02
CA ASP A 16 8.14 -2.09 -0.64
C ASP A 16 7.08 -1.07 -0.21
N LEU A 17 6.70 -0.17 -1.13
CA LEU A 17 5.60 0.77 -0.91
C LEU A 17 4.28 0.03 -0.66
N ARG A 18 3.95 -0.98 -1.47
CA ARG A 18 2.74 -1.81 -1.27
C ARG A 18 2.78 -2.53 0.08
N ASN A 19 3.93 -3.04 0.48
CA ASN A 19 4.09 -3.70 1.77
C ASN A 19 3.78 -2.76 2.93
N LEU A 20 4.30 -1.52 2.90
CA LEU A 20 3.99 -0.51 3.93
C LEU A 20 2.51 -0.12 3.95
N LEU A 21 1.89 0.04 2.77
CA LEU A 21 0.46 0.35 2.68
C LEU A 21 -0.41 -0.78 3.24
N ALA A 22 -0.06 -2.04 2.97
CA ALA A 22 -0.75 -3.19 3.54
C ALA A 22 -0.64 -3.23 5.08
N VAL A 23 0.54 -2.88 5.63
CA VAL A 23 0.71 -2.72 7.09
C VAL A 23 -0.21 -1.63 7.64
N ILE A 24 -0.31 -0.47 6.98
CA ILE A 24 -1.19 0.63 7.40
C ILE A 24 -2.66 0.19 7.40
N VAL A 25 -3.12 -0.53 6.36
CA VAL A 25 -4.48 -1.08 6.29
C VAL A 25 -4.73 -2.01 7.48
N ASN A 26 -3.84 -2.98 7.72
CA ASN A 26 -4.00 -3.97 8.78
C ASN A 26 -4.04 -3.34 10.18
N TYR A 27 -3.17 -2.37 10.47
CA TYR A 27 -3.21 -1.67 11.76
C TYR A 27 -4.45 -0.79 11.89
N SER A 28 -4.93 -0.19 10.80
CA SER A 28 -6.20 0.55 10.82
C SER A 28 -7.37 -0.37 11.17
N GLU A 29 -7.43 -1.56 10.59
CA GLU A 29 -8.44 -2.57 10.94
C GLU A 29 -8.36 -3.01 12.41
N LEU A 30 -7.15 -3.33 12.88
CA LEU A 30 -6.94 -3.75 14.27
C LEU A 30 -7.35 -2.66 15.28
N ILE A 31 -6.95 -1.41 15.05
CA ILE A 31 -7.30 -0.31 15.94
C ILE A 31 -8.81 -0.04 15.88
N ALA A 32 -9.46 -0.13 14.70
CA ALA A 32 -10.91 0.03 14.59
C ALA A 32 -11.70 -1.02 15.40
N ASP A 33 -11.19 -2.26 15.44
CA ASP A 33 -11.78 -3.38 16.17
C ASP A 33 -11.54 -3.30 17.69
N GLU A 34 -10.36 -2.84 18.12
CA GLU A 34 -9.98 -2.71 19.53
C GLU A 34 -10.52 -1.44 20.21
N THR A 35 -10.97 -0.45 19.42
CA THR A 35 -11.42 0.85 19.92
C THR A 35 -12.87 0.81 20.44
N ASN A 36 -13.04 1.03 21.75
CA ASN A 36 -14.33 0.99 22.45
C ASN A 36 -15.19 2.27 22.35
N ASP A 37 -14.71 3.35 21.71
CA ASP A 37 -15.39 4.67 21.60
C ASP A 37 -14.55 5.59 20.68
N PRO A 38 -14.95 6.80 20.25
CA PRO A 38 -16.22 7.36 19.78
C PRO A 38 -16.20 7.48 18.24
N GLU A 39 -17.34 7.69 17.58
CA GLU A 39 -17.44 7.70 16.10
C GLU A 39 -16.32 8.44 15.35
N ALA A 40 -15.81 9.55 15.90
CA ALA A 40 -14.72 10.32 15.30
C ALA A 40 -13.43 9.50 15.13
N VAL A 41 -13.02 8.71 16.13
CA VAL A 41 -11.80 7.88 16.05
C VAL A 41 -11.98 6.77 15.01
N LYS A 42 -13.17 6.15 14.94
CA LYS A 42 -13.48 5.17 13.90
C LYS A 42 -13.52 5.79 12.51
N ALA A 43 -14.07 7.00 12.36
CA ALA A 43 -14.09 7.71 11.09
C ALA A 43 -12.68 8.04 10.59
N ASP A 44 -11.80 8.53 11.47
CA ASP A 44 -10.41 8.84 11.14
C ASP A 44 -9.65 7.58 10.70
N ILE A 45 -9.83 6.47 11.41
CA ILE A 45 -9.20 5.18 11.08
C ILE A 45 -9.71 4.65 9.72
N GLN A 46 -11.01 4.78 9.43
CA GLN A 46 -11.56 4.40 8.14
C GLN A 46 -11.02 5.26 6.99
N GLU A 47 -10.82 6.56 7.21
CA GLU A 47 -10.20 7.43 6.20
C GLU A 47 -8.73 7.04 5.92
N VAL A 48 -7.96 6.73 6.97
CA VAL A 48 -6.58 6.23 6.80
C VAL A 48 -6.54 4.94 6.01
N ARG A 49 -7.43 3.99 6.32
CA ARG A 49 -7.58 2.73 5.57
C ARG A 49 -7.93 2.97 4.11
N SER A 50 -8.96 3.77 3.85
CA SER A 50 -9.41 4.12 2.50
C SER A 50 -8.32 4.82 1.70
N ALA A 51 -7.53 5.70 2.32
CA ALA A 51 -6.39 6.34 1.67
C ALA A 51 -5.29 5.33 1.30
N ALA A 52 -4.99 4.38 2.18
CA ALA A 52 -3.99 3.34 1.93
C ALA A 52 -4.43 2.37 0.83
N GLU A 53 -5.69 1.94 0.82
CA GLU A 53 -6.27 1.12 -0.25
C GLU A 53 -6.22 1.83 -1.61
N ARG A 54 -6.58 3.12 -1.64
CA ARG A 54 -6.46 3.96 -2.85
C ARG A 54 -5.01 4.04 -3.32
N ALA A 55 -4.06 4.20 -2.42
CA ALA A 55 -2.64 4.23 -2.76
C ALA A 55 -2.17 2.89 -3.34
N ILE A 56 -2.60 1.75 -2.79
CA ILE A 56 -2.31 0.42 -3.37
C ILE A 56 -2.84 0.35 -4.80
N ALA A 57 -4.09 0.71 -5.03
CA ALA A 57 -4.70 0.71 -6.37
C ALA A 57 -3.98 1.64 -7.36
N LEU A 58 -3.41 2.76 -6.89
CA LEU A 58 -2.58 3.64 -7.73
C LEU A 58 -1.25 2.98 -8.10
N THR A 59 -0.62 2.23 -7.18
CA THR A 59 0.62 1.51 -7.50
C THR A 59 0.41 0.39 -8.52
N GLU A 60 -0.81 -0.12 -8.69
CA GLU A 60 -1.16 -1.08 -9.75
C GLU A 60 -1.20 -0.45 -11.14
N LYS A 61 -1.46 0.86 -11.19
CA LYS A 61 -1.51 1.65 -12.42
C LYS A 61 -0.16 2.24 -12.82
N LEU A 62 0.86 2.15 -11.96
CA LEU A 62 2.19 2.64 -12.29
C LEU A 62 2.75 1.80 -13.46
N PRO A 63 3.24 2.46 -14.53
CA PRO A 63 3.82 1.76 -15.65
C PRO A 63 5.01 0.92 -15.16
N ARG A 64 5.03 -0.35 -15.55
CA ARG A 64 6.23 -1.19 -15.40
C ARG A 64 7.33 -0.49 -16.18
N ALA A 65 8.48 -0.21 -15.53
CA ALA A 65 9.55 0.51 -16.20
C ALA A 65 9.89 -0.22 -17.51
N GLY A 66 9.77 0.49 -18.64
CA GLY A 66 9.87 -0.08 -19.98
C GLY A 66 8.68 0.17 -20.91
N GLN A 67 7.61 0.82 -20.46
CA GLN A 67 6.49 1.23 -21.32
C GLN A 67 6.45 2.75 -21.51
N ILE A 68 7.53 3.30 -22.07
CA ILE A 68 7.50 4.55 -22.81
C ILE A 68 7.78 4.16 -24.26
N ALA A 69 6.75 4.27 -25.11
CA ALA A 69 6.85 4.08 -26.55
C ALA A 69 7.57 5.28 -27.18
#